data_AF-A0A6N9BEH1-F1
#
_entry.id   AF-A0A6N9BEH1-F1
#
_cell.length_a   1.000
_cell.length_b   1.000
_cell.length_c   1.000
_cell.angle_alpha   90.00
_cell.angle_beta   90.00
_cell.angle_gamma   90.00
#
_symmetry.space_group_name_H-M   'P 1'
#
loop_
_entity.id
_entity.type
_entity.pdbx_description
1 polymer ?
#
loop_
_entity_poly.entity_id
_entity_poly.type
_entity_poly.pdbx_seq_one_letter_code
_entity_poly.pdbx_strand_id
1 'polypeptide(L)'
;VDALIAMIEAAERPLLLAGGGAMADAVRDPALFGDLVRLSESWVLPVVPTHRRPQLFDYDHPNHGGYMGIRVPKELLDEMKRADLMIALGERLTDSVSQSYTFPTAPEPQLPLVHIWPDPNEIGRVWRPTLGIAASPHEVVKALLARPAPADGERRRGWIDGLHDTHRRLLERPWEPREDGVNFSAVVAEIGRHLAPDATVTSDAGNFATFLHRHIGFRQGQVFLASVVGAMGSGMPMAVAAAMRRPGTQVVAFMGDGGALMMGNELATACQYGACPIAVIADNGMYGTIGMHSHMRYPGRPFMAGTRLTNPDFAAWARSFGAEGIAIEAESQVADAVAKAFAVRSRPVVLHVRASPLQISAWQGYEDGDRLP
;
A
#
# COMPACT_ATOMS: atom_id res chain seq x y z
N VAL A 1 -13.47 -26.39 -7.42
CA VAL A 1 -14.31 -25.24 -7.82
C VAL A 1 -15.69 -25.36 -7.21
N ASP A 2 -16.43 -26.44 -7.44
CA ASP A 2 -17.80 -26.60 -6.88
C ASP A 2 -17.87 -26.44 -5.36
N ALA A 3 -16.90 -26.98 -4.61
CA ALA A 3 -16.80 -26.76 -3.16
C ALA A 3 -16.62 -25.29 -2.76
N LEU A 4 -15.83 -24.52 -3.53
CA LEU A 4 -15.67 -23.08 -3.34
C LEU A 4 -16.99 -22.33 -3.61
N ILE A 5 -17.70 -22.72 -4.67
CA ILE A 5 -19.01 -22.15 -5.01
C ILE A 5 -20.00 -22.39 -3.87
N ALA A 6 -20.10 -23.61 -3.38
CA ALA A 6 -20.98 -23.95 -2.25
C ALA A 6 -20.64 -23.16 -0.98
N MET A 7 -19.34 -22.97 -0.68
CA MET A 7 -18.92 -22.14 0.46
C MET A 7 -19.31 -20.67 0.26
N ILE A 8 -19.13 -20.13 -0.95
CA ILE A 8 -19.57 -18.77 -1.29
C ILE A 8 -21.09 -18.68 -1.12
N GLU A 9 -21.87 -19.57 -1.75
CA GLU A 9 -23.33 -19.63 -1.66
C GLU A 9 -23.87 -19.75 -0.24
N ALA A 10 -23.14 -20.38 0.68
CA ALA A 10 -23.52 -20.44 2.09
C ALA A 10 -23.18 -19.17 2.87
N ALA A 11 -22.18 -18.39 2.43
CA ALA A 11 -21.71 -17.20 3.12
C ALA A 11 -22.65 -15.99 2.95
N GLU A 12 -22.88 -15.29 4.05
CA GLU A 12 -23.58 -14.00 4.10
C GLU A 12 -22.60 -12.82 4.05
N ARG A 13 -21.38 -13.00 4.60
CA ARG A 13 -20.36 -11.96 4.72
C ARG A 13 -19.00 -12.48 4.22
N PRO A 14 -18.87 -12.87 2.93
CA PRO A 14 -17.59 -13.31 2.39
C PRO A 14 -16.62 -12.14 2.24
N LEU A 15 -15.33 -12.41 2.41
CA LEU A 15 -14.24 -11.46 2.25
C LEU A 15 -13.18 -12.04 1.30
N LEU A 16 -13.05 -11.46 0.09
CA LEU A 16 -12.05 -11.91 -0.89
C LEU A 16 -10.80 -11.04 -0.81
N LEU A 17 -9.70 -11.61 -0.32
CA LEU A 17 -8.39 -10.99 -0.30
C LEU A 17 -7.67 -11.27 -1.62
N ALA A 18 -7.33 -10.22 -2.38
CA ALA A 18 -6.61 -10.32 -3.64
C ALA A 18 -5.13 -9.98 -3.45
N GLY A 19 -4.25 -10.97 -3.62
CA GLY A 19 -2.85 -10.87 -3.21
C GLY A 19 -1.78 -11.00 -4.29
N GLY A 20 -0.54 -11.19 -3.85
CA GLY A 20 0.65 -11.16 -4.71
C GLY A 20 0.68 -12.19 -5.85
N GLY A 21 0.07 -13.35 -5.67
CA GLY A 21 -0.09 -14.35 -6.72
C GLY A 21 -1.01 -13.87 -7.85
N ALA A 22 -2.12 -13.22 -7.51
CA ALA A 22 -3.02 -12.61 -8.49
C ALA A 22 -2.33 -11.48 -9.25
N MET A 23 -1.48 -10.69 -8.58
CA MET A 23 -0.68 -9.68 -9.28
C MET A 23 0.33 -10.29 -10.24
N ALA A 24 0.99 -11.39 -9.86
CA ALA A 24 1.91 -12.08 -10.75
C ALA A 24 1.20 -12.64 -12.00
N ASP A 25 -0.04 -13.12 -11.83
CA ASP A 25 -0.90 -13.49 -12.95
C ASP A 25 -1.29 -12.28 -13.80
N ALA A 26 -1.71 -11.15 -13.20
CA ALA A 26 -2.10 -9.95 -13.92
C ALA A 26 -0.97 -9.35 -14.79
N VAL A 27 0.29 -9.51 -14.36
CA VAL A 27 1.46 -9.14 -15.17
C VAL A 27 1.60 -10.04 -16.41
N ARG A 28 1.22 -11.32 -16.31
CA ARG A 28 1.27 -12.28 -17.43
C ARG A 28 0.04 -12.17 -18.34
N ASP A 29 -1.13 -12.01 -17.75
CA ASP A 29 -2.43 -11.92 -18.41
C ASP A 29 -3.24 -10.77 -17.78
N PRO A 30 -3.22 -9.57 -18.40
CA PRO A 30 -3.96 -8.41 -17.92
C PRO A 30 -5.48 -8.61 -17.84
N ALA A 31 -6.03 -9.65 -18.49
CA ALA A 31 -7.46 -9.96 -18.39
C ALA A 31 -7.89 -10.25 -16.95
N LEU A 32 -6.96 -10.61 -16.05
CA LEU A 32 -7.25 -10.80 -14.62
C LEU A 32 -7.95 -9.59 -14.00
N PHE A 33 -7.56 -8.37 -14.37
CA PHE A 33 -8.16 -7.15 -13.82
C PHE A 33 -9.66 -7.08 -14.13
N GLY A 34 -10.01 -7.26 -15.40
CA GLY A 34 -11.41 -7.28 -15.84
C GLY A 34 -12.18 -8.51 -15.35
N ASP A 35 -11.53 -9.67 -15.29
CA ASP A 35 -12.14 -10.90 -14.77
C ASP A 35 -12.46 -10.77 -13.27
N LEU A 36 -11.59 -10.13 -12.48
CA LEU A 36 -11.83 -9.87 -11.06
C LEU A 36 -12.99 -8.90 -10.84
N VAL A 37 -13.10 -7.85 -11.67
CA VAL A 37 -14.27 -6.94 -11.69
C VAL A 37 -15.53 -7.71 -12.02
N ARG A 38 -15.57 -8.45 -13.13
CA ARG A 38 -16.74 -9.26 -13.50
C ARG A 38 -17.13 -10.25 -12.41
N LEU A 39 -16.15 -10.91 -11.77
CA LEU A 39 -16.42 -11.85 -10.69
C LEU A 39 -17.04 -11.11 -9.50
N SER A 40 -16.44 -10.00 -9.08
CA SER A 40 -16.94 -9.18 -7.98
C SER A 40 -18.37 -8.71 -8.21
N GLU A 41 -18.67 -8.19 -9.40
CA GLU A 41 -19.99 -7.68 -9.76
C GLU A 41 -21.02 -8.80 -9.87
N SER A 42 -20.75 -9.84 -10.67
CA SER A 42 -21.73 -10.89 -10.93
C SER A 42 -21.96 -11.83 -9.74
N TRP A 43 -20.95 -12.05 -8.90
CA TRP A 43 -21.07 -12.90 -7.71
C TRP A 43 -21.35 -12.11 -6.44
N VAL A 44 -21.42 -10.77 -6.54
CA VAL A 44 -21.64 -9.86 -5.41
C VAL A 44 -20.66 -10.16 -4.29
N LEU A 45 -19.37 -9.95 -4.55
CA LEU A 45 -18.26 -10.21 -3.63
C LEU A 45 -17.43 -8.94 -3.39
N PRO A 46 -17.15 -8.58 -2.12
CA PRO A 46 -16.19 -7.52 -1.86
C PRO A 46 -14.78 -7.99 -2.17
N VAL A 47 -14.02 -7.16 -2.89
CA VAL A 47 -12.61 -7.42 -3.18
C VAL A 47 -11.76 -6.50 -2.31
N VAL A 48 -10.81 -7.10 -1.62
CA VAL A 48 -9.90 -6.43 -0.69
C VAL A 48 -8.47 -6.67 -1.18
N PRO A 49 -7.87 -5.71 -1.90
CA PRO A 49 -6.45 -5.77 -2.23
C PRO A 49 -5.59 -5.86 -0.97
N THR A 50 -4.55 -6.69 -1.01
CA THR A 50 -3.67 -6.90 0.14
C THR A 50 -2.40 -6.07 0.08
N HIS A 51 -1.65 -6.08 1.18
CA HIS A 51 -0.43 -5.31 1.34
C HIS A 51 0.50 -5.38 0.11
N ARG A 52 0.87 -4.21 -0.40
CA ARG A 52 1.73 -4.00 -1.59
C ARG A 52 1.09 -4.34 -2.94
N ARG A 53 -0.20 -4.68 -2.97
CA ARG A 53 -0.96 -4.93 -4.19
C ARG A 53 -2.23 -4.07 -4.30
N PRO A 54 -2.22 -2.79 -3.87
CA PRO A 54 -3.43 -1.98 -3.84
C PRO A 54 -4.06 -1.78 -5.23
N GLN A 55 -3.27 -1.88 -6.31
CA GLN A 55 -3.73 -1.73 -7.70
C GLN A 55 -4.50 -2.92 -8.27
N LEU A 56 -4.70 -4.01 -7.52
CA LEU A 56 -5.43 -5.19 -8.02
C LEU A 56 -6.91 -4.91 -8.26
N PHE A 57 -7.48 -3.94 -7.54
CA PHE A 57 -8.88 -3.57 -7.64
C PHE A 57 -9.00 -2.06 -7.41
N ASP A 58 -9.81 -1.39 -8.21
CA ASP A 58 -9.95 0.06 -8.15
C ASP A 58 -10.52 0.50 -6.80
N TYR A 59 -9.85 1.45 -6.14
CA TYR A 59 -10.22 1.91 -4.80
C TYR A 59 -11.61 2.59 -4.74
N ASP A 60 -12.10 3.12 -5.86
CA ASP A 60 -13.40 3.77 -6.00
C ASP A 60 -14.50 2.84 -6.52
N HIS A 61 -14.17 1.58 -6.83
CA HIS A 61 -15.15 0.59 -7.23
C HIS A 61 -16.15 0.32 -6.07
N PRO A 62 -17.48 0.24 -6.33
CA PRO A 62 -18.48 0.05 -5.26
C PRO A 62 -18.28 -1.22 -4.42
N ASN A 63 -17.71 -2.27 -5.02
CA ASN A 63 -17.38 -3.51 -4.33
C ASN A 63 -15.97 -3.53 -3.69
N HIS A 64 -15.25 -2.41 -3.64
CA HIS A 64 -13.95 -2.34 -2.98
C HIS A 64 -14.14 -2.40 -1.46
N GLY A 65 -13.79 -3.54 -0.85
CA GLY A 65 -14.04 -3.84 0.57
C GLY A 65 -13.00 -3.25 1.54
N GLY A 66 -12.20 -2.29 1.07
CA GLY A 66 -11.07 -1.72 1.81
C GLY A 66 -9.73 -2.37 1.47
N TYR A 67 -8.68 -2.03 2.24
CA TYR A 67 -7.30 -2.45 1.97
C TYR A 67 -6.72 -3.22 3.17
N MET A 68 -6.29 -4.47 2.94
CA MET A 68 -5.69 -5.33 3.95
C MET A 68 -4.16 -5.12 4.01
N GLY A 69 -3.76 -3.96 4.53
CA GLY A 69 -2.38 -3.50 4.62
C GLY A 69 -1.69 -3.74 5.97
N ILE A 70 -0.50 -3.14 6.14
CA ILE A 70 0.15 -3.02 7.44
C ILE A 70 -0.73 -2.14 8.34
N ARG A 71 -1.15 -2.69 9.49
CA ARG A 71 -1.94 -1.98 10.52
C ARG A 71 -3.22 -1.37 9.95
N VAL A 72 -4.15 -2.24 9.54
CA VAL A 72 -5.48 -1.81 9.09
C VAL A 72 -6.14 -0.97 10.18
N PRO A 73 -6.77 0.18 9.84
CA PRO A 73 -7.49 0.99 10.83
C PRO A 73 -8.50 0.14 11.61
N LYS A 74 -8.55 0.34 12.92
CA LYS A 74 -9.36 -0.50 13.83
C LYS A 74 -10.80 -0.66 13.37
N GLU A 75 -11.43 0.43 12.93
CA GLU A 75 -12.82 0.42 12.48
C GLU A 75 -13.05 -0.49 11.26
N LEU A 76 -12.15 -0.43 10.27
CA LEU A 76 -12.23 -1.29 9.09
C LEU A 76 -11.93 -2.75 9.45
N LEU A 77 -10.95 -2.97 10.33
CA LEU A 77 -10.59 -4.31 10.78
C LEU A 77 -11.73 -4.95 11.61
N ASP A 78 -12.39 -4.18 12.47
CA ASP A 78 -13.54 -4.64 13.25
C ASP A 78 -14.72 -5.01 12.32
N GLU A 79 -14.96 -4.23 11.27
CA GLU A 79 -15.96 -4.58 10.25
C GLU A 79 -15.57 -5.86 9.51
N MET A 80 -14.34 -5.97 9.00
CA MET A 80 -13.82 -7.16 8.32
C MET A 80 -13.92 -8.42 9.19
N LYS A 81 -13.71 -8.32 10.51
CA LYS A 81 -13.82 -9.44 11.46
C LYS A 81 -15.23 -10.02 11.59
N ARG A 82 -16.26 -9.34 11.07
CA ARG A 82 -17.62 -9.87 10.98
C ARG A 82 -17.79 -10.89 9.85
N ALA A 83 -16.79 -11.04 8.97
CA ALA A 83 -16.81 -11.99 7.88
C ALA A 83 -17.05 -13.43 8.37
N ASP A 84 -17.82 -14.20 7.60
CA ASP A 84 -18.10 -15.62 7.85
C ASP A 84 -17.38 -16.56 6.86
N LEU A 85 -16.69 -16.00 5.88
CA LEU A 85 -15.84 -16.71 4.93
C LEU A 85 -14.70 -15.80 4.49
N MET A 86 -13.45 -16.29 4.55
CA MET A 86 -12.30 -15.60 3.97
C MET A 86 -11.75 -16.38 2.77
N ILE A 87 -11.56 -15.70 1.64
CA ILE A 87 -10.98 -16.24 0.42
C ILE A 87 -9.65 -15.54 0.17
N ALA A 88 -8.54 -16.22 0.48
CA ALA A 88 -7.20 -15.75 0.16
C ALA A 88 -6.85 -16.12 -1.29
N LEU A 89 -7.16 -15.23 -2.22
CA LEU A 89 -6.92 -15.38 -3.66
C LEU A 89 -5.49 -14.95 -4.01
N GLY A 90 -4.57 -15.91 -4.08
CA GLY A 90 -3.17 -15.64 -4.40
C GLY A 90 -2.49 -14.83 -3.30
N GLU A 91 -2.77 -15.12 -2.04
CA GLU A 91 -2.18 -14.44 -0.88
C GLU A 91 -1.57 -15.48 0.08
N ARG A 92 -0.33 -15.24 0.53
CA ARG A 92 0.36 -16.10 1.53
C ARG A 92 -0.02 -15.75 2.97
N LEU A 93 -0.80 -14.69 3.15
CA LEU A 93 -1.26 -14.19 4.44
C LEU A 93 -0.08 -13.85 5.34
N THR A 94 0.90 -13.06 4.86
CA THR A 94 2.06 -12.67 5.68
C THR A 94 1.65 -12.04 7.01
N ASP A 95 2.59 -11.90 7.94
CA ASP A 95 2.38 -11.22 9.23
C ASP A 95 1.65 -9.87 9.11
N SER A 96 1.96 -9.11 8.06
CA SER A 96 1.37 -7.82 7.76
C SER A 96 -0.10 -7.93 7.33
N VAL A 97 -0.40 -8.85 6.42
CA VAL A 97 -1.78 -9.06 5.92
C VAL A 97 -2.65 -9.66 7.01
N SER A 98 -2.15 -10.67 7.73
CA SER A 98 -2.86 -11.38 8.79
C SER A 98 -2.97 -10.62 10.13
N GLN A 99 -2.55 -9.35 10.16
CA GLN A 99 -2.52 -8.51 11.37
C GLN A 99 -1.81 -9.19 12.54
N SER A 100 -0.56 -9.61 12.33
CA SER A 100 0.23 -10.42 13.26
C SER A 100 -0.41 -11.77 13.60
N TYR A 101 -0.90 -12.49 12.57
CA TYR A 101 -1.51 -13.82 12.71
C TYR A 101 -2.79 -13.86 13.57
N THR A 102 -3.49 -12.72 13.70
CA THR A 102 -4.72 -12.61 14.51
C THR A 102 -5.99 -12.62 13.66
N PHE A 103 -5.90 -12.30 12.37
CA PHE A 103 -7.05 -12.31 11.45
C PHE A 103 -6.58 -12.64 10.02
N PRO A 104 -6.71 -13.91 9.58
CA PRO A 104 -7.24 -15.04 10.33
C PRO A 104 -6.26 -15.51 11.42
N THR A 105 -6.79 -16.02 12.53
CA THR A 105 -6.00 -16.59 13.62
C THR A 105 -5.18 -17.77 13.11
N ALA A 106 -3.88 -17.81 13.42
CA ALA A 106 -3.04 -18.97 13.15
C ALA A 106 -2.94 -19.91 14.37
N PRO A 107 -2.81 -21.23 14.17
CA PRO A 107 -2.94 -21.96 12.90
C PRO A 107 -4.39 -22.29 12.54
N GLU A 108 -5.33 -22.12 13.48
CA GLU A 108 -6.76 -22.43 13.31
C GLU A 108 -7.55 -21.13 13.08
N PRO A 109 -8.00 -20.85 11.84
CA PRO A 109 -8.84 -19.70 11.56
C PRO A 109 -10.14 -19.71 12.36
N GLN A 110 -10.56 -18.54 12.84
CA GLN A 110 -11.85 -18.36 13.54
C GLN A 110 -13.07 -18.39 12.60
N LEU A 111 -12.83 -18.50 11.29
CA LEU A 111 -13.82 -18.53 10.23
C LEU A 111 -13.32 -19.47 9.12
N PRO A 112 -14.22 -20.07 8.31
CA PRO A 112 -13.83 -20.81 7.12
C PRO A 112 -12.83 -20.05 6.25
N LEU A 113 -11.69 -20.68 5.97
CA LEU A 113 -10.63 -20.12 5.15
C LEU A 113 -10.46 -20.94 3.87
N VAL A 114 -10.60 -20.27 2.73
CA VAL A 114 -10.20 -20.78 1.42
C VAL A 114 -8.84 -20.20 1.09
N HIS A 115 -7.82 -21.05 0.90
CA HIS A 115 -6.47 -20.62 0.56
C HIS A 115 -6.11 -21.07 -0.86
N ILE A 116 -6.01 -20.11 -1.77
CA ILE A 116 -5.69 -20.32 -3.19
C ILE A 116 -4.27 -19.83 -3.44
N TRP A 117 -3.37 -20.76 -3.76
CA TRP A 117 -1.98 -20.44 -4.04
C TRP A 117 -1.39 -21.44 -5.05
N PRO A 118 -0.53 -21.02 -6.01
CA PRO A 118 -0.01 -21.95 -7.04
C PRO A 118 0.87 -23.08 -6.49
N ASP A 119 1.64 -22.81 -5.43
CA ASP A 119 2.53 -23.80 -4.81
C ASP A 119 1.78 -24.60 -3.73
N PRO A 120 1.60 -25.93 -3.89
CA PRO A 120 0.91 -26.75 -2.89
C PRO A 120 1.61 -26.77 -1.53
N ASN A 121 2.92 -26.47 -1.45
CA ASN A 121 3.65 -26.45 -0.18
C ASN A 121 3.32 -25.24 0.71
N GLU A 122 2.70 -24.20 0.16
CA GLU A 122 2.25 -23.04 0.94
C GLU A 122 0.87 -23.27 1.58
N ILE A 123 0.06 -24.16 0.99
CA ILE A 123 -1.24 -24.52 1.53
C ILE A 123 -1.05 -25.37 2.78
N GLY A 124 -1.68 -24.99 3.89
CA GLY A 124 -1.50 -25.72 5.16
C GLY A 124 -0.22 -25.37 5.92
N ARG A 125 0.66 -24.51 5.38
CA ARG A 125 1.97 -24.20 5.96
C ARG A 125 1.89 -23.50 7.31
N VAL A 126 1.00 -22.52 7.44
CA VAL A 126 0.79 -21.73 8.67
C VAL A 126 -0.63 -21.88 9.18
N TRP A 127 -1.62 -21.70 8.30
CA TRP A 127 -3.04 -21.91 8.62
C TRP A 127 -3.51 -23.26 8.11
N ARG A 128 -4.49 -23.85 8.80
CA ARG A 128 -5.28 -24.99 8.32
C ARG A 128 -6.51 -24.47 7.57
N PRO A 129 -6.48 -24.37 6.23
CA PRO A 129 -7.63 -23.89 5.49
C PRO A 129 -8.74 -24.94 5.50
N THR A 130 -9.99 -24.48 5.50
CA THR A 130 -11.16 -25.32 5.23
C THR A 130 -11.11 -25.88 3.82
N LEU A 131 -10.60 -25.09 2.86
CA LEU A 131 -10.38 -25.51 1.49
C LEU A 131 -9.05 -24.94 0.97
N GLY A 132 -8.13 -25.81 0.59
CA GLY A 132 -6.90 -25.45 -0.13
C GLY A 132 -7.05 -25.68 -1.62
N ILE A 133 -6.65 -24.73 -2.46
CA ILE A 133 -6.64 -24.87 -3.92
C ILE A 133 -5.24 -24.54 -4.46
N ALA A 134 -4.50 -25.57 -4.87
CA ALA A 134 -3.18 -25.45 -5.46
C ALA A 134 -3.27 -25.08 -6.95
N ALA A 135 -3.55 -23.81 -7.25
CA ALA A 135 -3.76 -23.33 -8.62
C ALA A 135 -3.36 -21.85 -8.79
N SER A 136 -3.19 -21.43 -10.04
CA SER A 136 -3.13 -20.01 -10.40
C SER A 136 -4.43 -19.32 -9.97
N PRO A 137 -4.33 -18.18 -9.24
CA PRO A 137 -5.47 -17.33 -8.93
C PRO A 137 -6.36 -17.01 -10.14
N HIS A 138 -5.75 -16.66 -11.28
CA HIS A 138 -6.51 -16.32 -12.48
C HIS A 138 -7.32 -17.50 -13.01
N GLU A 139 -6.73 -18.70 -13.03
CA GLU A 139 -7.43 -19.91 -13.48
C GLU A 139 -8.61 -20.27 -12.57
N VAL A 140 -8.52 -20.00 -11.27
CA VAL A 140 -9.66 -20.14 -10.36
C VAL A 140 -10.75 -19.11 -10.67
N VAL A 141 -10.39 -17.85 -10.93
CA VAL A 141 -11.35 -16.80 -11.33
C VAL A 141 -12.06 -17.17 -12.64
N LYS A 142 -11.32 -17.62 -13.66
CA LYS A 142 -11.90 -18.09 -14.94
C LYS A 142 -12.85 -19.26 -14.73
N ALA A 143 -12.48 -20.22 -13.88
CA ALA A 143 -13.33 -21.37 -13.59
C ALA A 143 -14.63 -21.00 -12.84
N LEU A 144 -14.59 -19.99 -11.95
CA LEU A 144 -15.79 -19.43 -11.33
C LEU A 144 -16.67 -18.70 -12.35
N LEU A 145 -16.08 -17.87 -13.21
CA LEU A 145 -16.82 -17.14 -14.26
C LEU A 145 -17.43 -18.06 -15.33
N ALA A 146 -16.92 -19.27 -15.48
CA ALA A 146 -17.49 -20.32 -16.33
C ALA A 146 -18.67 -21.07 -15.67
N ARG A 147 -19.15 -20.60 -14.52
CA ARG A 147 -20.32 -21.14 -13.80
C ARG A 147 -21.37 -20.03 -13.62
N PRO A 148 -22.66 -20.38 -13.52
CA PRO A 148 -23.67 -19.42 -13.13
C PRO A 148 -23.31 -18.80 -11.79
N ALA A 149 -23.51 -17.48 -11.67
CA ALA A 149 -23.35 -16.81 -10.39
C ALA A 149 -24.43 -17.29 -9.39
N PRO A 150 -24.14 -17.25 -8.07
CA PRO A 150 -25.12 -17.55 -7.04
C PRO A 150 -26.42 -16.74 -7.20
N ALA A 151 -27.56 -17.41 -7.28
CA ALA A 151 -28.85 -16.77 -7.55
C ALA A 151 -29.27 -15.72 -6.50
N ASP A 152 -28.83 -15.90 -5.25
CA ASP A 152 -29.14 -15.01 -4.11
C ASP A 152 -27.92 -14.17 -3.69
N GLY A 153 -27.05 -13.80 -4.64
CA GLY A 153 -25.84 -13.01 -4.37
C GLY A 153 -26.14 -11.63 -3.76
N GLU A 154 -27.24 -10.99 -4.18
CA GLU A 154 -27.63 -9.64 -3.74
C GLU A 154 -27.89 -9.53 -2.23
N ARG A 155 -28.16 -10.63 -1.52
CA ARG A 155 -28.24 -10.61 -0.05
C ARG A 155 -26.96 -10.10 0.63
N ARG A 156 -25.82 -10.14 -0.08
CA ARG A 156 -24.52 -9.64 0.40
C ARG A 156 -24.30 -8.16 0.14
N ARG A 157 -25.19 -7.49 -0.60
CA ARG A 157 -25.04 -6.07 -0.96
C ARG A 157 -24.81 -5.18 0.26
N GLY A 158 -25.64 -5.32 1.30
CA GLY A 158 -25.48 -4.55 2.54
C GLY A 158 -24.16 -4.80 3.28
N TRP A 159 -23.57 -6.00 3.13
CA TRP A 159 -22.23 -6.30 3.66
C TRP A 159 -21.13 -5.57 2.87
N ILE A 160 -21.21 -5.59 1.54
CA ILE A 160 -20.27 -4.90 0.67
C ILE A 160 -20.33 -3.39 0.92
N ASP A 161 -21.52 -2.83 0.95
CA ASP A 161 -21.74 -1.40 1.16
C ASP A 161 -21.19 -0.97 2.54
N GLY A 162 -21.41 -1.78 3.59
CA GLY A 162 -20.85 -1.49 4.93
C GLY A 162 -19.32 -1.45 4.99
N LEU A 163 -18.64 -2.38 4.28
CA LEU A 163 -17.19 -2.35 4.12
C LEU A 163 -16.73 -1.12 3.34
N HIS A 164 -17.38 -0.86 2.20
CA HIS A 164 -17.03 0.24 1.31
C HIS A 164 -17.23 1.60 1.98
N ASP A 165 -18.36 1.82 2.67
CA ASP A 165 -18.65 3.04 3.43
C ASP A 165 -17.63 3.27 4.54
N THR A 166 -17.25 2.21 5.27
CA THR A 166 -16.20 2.30 6.30
C THR A 166 -14.86 2.69 5.69
N HIS A 167 -14.49 2.09 4.55
CA HIS A 167 -13.30 2.44 3.81
C HIS A 167 -13.32 3.92 3.36
N ARG A 168 -14.38 4.35 2.67
CA ARG A 168 -14.56 5.73 2.19
C ARG A 168 -14.46 6.74 3.32
N ARG A 169 -15.19 6.53 4.41
CA ARG A 169 -15.16 7.39 5.61
C ARG A 169 -13.75 7.53 6.18
N LEU A 170 -12.96 6.47 6.20
CA LEU A 170 -11.57 6.53 6.70
C LEU A 170 -10.66 7.34 5.77
N LEU A 171 -10.81 7.19 4.45
CA LEU A 171 -10.01 7.95 3.48
C LEU A 171 -10.37 9.44 3.47
N GLU A 172 -11.65 9.77 3.65
CA GLU A 172 -12.18 11.14 3.63
C GLU A 172 -11.91 11.94 4.91
N ARG A 173 -11.39 11.29 5.96
CA ARG A 173 -10.97 12.01 7.18
C ARG A 173 -10.01 13.13 6.80
N PRO A 174 -10.19 14.35 7.33
CA PRO A 174 -9.20 15.39 7.15
C PRO A 174 -7.88 15.00 7.83
N TRP A 175 -6.81 15.59 7.36
CA TRP A 175 -5.55 15.68 8.10
C TRP A 175 -5.44 17.10 8.65
N GLU A 176 -4.69 17.25 9.74
CA GLU A 176 -4.51 18.55 10.40
C GLU A 176 -3.09 19.07 10.12
N PRO A 177 -2.90 20.37 9.85
CA PRO A 177 -1.58 20.97 9.74
C PRO A 177 -0.74 20.74 11.00
N ARG A 178 0.58 20.78 10.85
CA ARG A 178 1.54 20.58 11.94
C ARG A 178 2.46 21.80 12.06
N GLU A 179 2.84 22.13 13.29
CA GLU A 179 3.78 23.23 13.57
C GLU A 179 5.24 22.75 13.62
N ASP A 180 5.45 21.45 13.85
CA ASP A 180 6.76 20.79 13.97
C ASP A 180 7.34 20.32 12.62
N GLY A 181 6.77 20.77 11.51
CA GLY A 181 7.11 20.38 10.15
C GLY A 181 5.86 20.01 9.35
N VAL A 182 6.03 19.57 8.11
CA VAL A 182 4.92 19.30 7.19
C VAL A 182 4.22 18.00 7.56
N ASN A 183 2.89 18.03 7.73
CA ASN A 183 2.11 16.80 7.73
C ASN A 183 2.23 16.11 6.36
N PHE A 184 2.88 14.95 6.31
CA PHE A 184 3.13 14.26 5.05
C PHE A 184 1.85 13.87 4.30
N SER A 185 0.68 13.84 4.98
CA SER A 185 -0.63 13.74 4.34
C SER A 185 -0.86 14.81 3.27
N ALA A 186 -0.47 16.06 3.52
CA ALA A 186 -0.63 17.17 2.59
C ALA A 186 0.10 16.87 1.26
N VAL A 187 1.34 16.40 1.36
CA VAL A 187 2.19 16.09 0.20
C VAL A 187 1.65 14.90 -0.58
N VAL A 188 1.33 13.80 0.11
CA VAL A 188 0.87 12.58 -0.58
C VAL A 188 -0.51 12.77 -1.20
N ALA A 189 -1.42 13.47 -0.54
CA ALA A 189 -2.74 13.79 -1.08
C ALA A 189 -2.63 14.68 -2.32
N GLU A 190 -1.75 15.69 -2.29
CA GLU A 190 -1.52 16.53 -3.47
C GLU A 190 -0.92 15.71 -4.61
N ILE A 191 0.14 14.95 -4.38
CA ILE A 191 0.72 14.07 -5.41
C ILE A 191 -0.32 13.12 -6.01
N GLY A 192 -1.20 12.54 -5.18
CA GLY A 192 -2.26 11.65 -5.62
C GLY A 192 -3.19 12.27 -6.67
N ARG A 193 -3.38 13.59 -6.66
CA ARG A 193 -4.19 14.32 -7.65
C ARG A 193 -3.51 14.46 -9.02
N HIS A 194 -2.18 14.40 -9.06
CA HIS A 194 -1.38 14.53 -10.29
C HIS A 194 -0.99 13.19 -10.92
N LEU A 195 -1.20 12.07 -10.20
CA LEU A 195 -0.87 10.74 -10.69
C LEU A 195 -1.73 10.34 -11.88
N ALA A 196 -1.06 9.96 -12.97
CA ALA A 196 -1.69 9.40 -14.15
C ALA A 196 -2.27 8.00 -13.88
N PRO A 197 -3.29 7.58 -14.65
CA PRO A 197 -3.88 6.24 -14.53
C PRO A 197 -2.89 5.08 -14.78
N ASP A 198 -1.75 5.34 -15.41
CA ASP A 198 -0.71 4.37 -15.74
C ASP A 198 0.61 4.61 -14.98
N ALA A 199 0.59 5.50 -13.98
CA ALA A 199 1.76 5.87 -13.20
C ALA A 199 2.34 4.70 -12.40
N THR A 200 3.64 4.75 -12.16
CA THR A 200 4.31 3.89 -11.19
C THR A 200 4.58 4.65 -9.90
N VAL A 201 4.22 4.05 -8.78
CA VAL A 201 4.54 4.53 -7.44
C VAL A 201 5.43 3.49 -6.77
N THR A 202 6.58 3.91 -6.27
CA THR A 202 7.43 3.06 -5.43
C THR A 202 7.40 3.54 -3.99
N SER A 203 7.44 2.61 -3.05
CA SER A 203 7.52 2.89 -1.62
C SER A 203 8.74 2.18 -1.04
N ASP A 204 9.60 2.96 -0.41
CA ASP A 204 10.61 2.46 0.51
C ASP A 204 9.95 1.90 1.80
N ALA A 205 10.76 1.36 2.70
CA ALA A 205 10.32 0.86 3.99
C ALA A 205 10.30 1.97 5.06
N GLY A 206 9.13 2.17 5.68
CA GLY A 206 8.97 3.11 6.78
C GLY A 206 7.50 3.42 7.05
N ASN A 207 7.20 4.05 8.19
CA ASN A 207 5.83 4.42 8.55
C ASN A 207 5.20 5.43 7.58
N PHE A 208 6.03 6.17 6.82
CA PHE A 208 5.52 7.09 5.79
C PHE A 208 4.68 6.36 4.73
N ALA A 209 4.88 5.05 4.51
CA ALA A 209 4.08 4.25 3.58
C ALA A 209 2.58 4.23 3.95
N THR A 210 2.24 4.46 5.23
CA THR A 210 0.84 4.58 5.66
C THR A 210 0.12 5.77 5.02
N PHE A 211 0.84 6.87 4.72
CA PHE A 211 0.25 8.03 4.03
C PHE A 211 -0.08 7.70 2.58
N LEU A 212 0.76 6.93 1.90
CA LEU A 212 0.51 6.46 0.54
C LEU A 212 -0.76 5.61 0.49
N HIS A 213 -0.89 4.65 1.41
CA HIS A 213 -2.06 3.78 1.46
C HIS A 213 -3.35 4.49 1.89
N ARG A 214 -3.26 5.65 2.55
CA ARG A 214 -4.42 6.48 2.89
C ARG A 214 -4.81 7.43 1.76
N HIS A 215 -3.83 8.08 1.12
CA HIS A 215 -4.10 9.24 0.26
C HIS A 215 -3.97 8.96 -1.24
N ILE A 216 -3.32 7.86 -1.62
CA ILE A 216 -3.27 7.43 -3.03
C ILE A 216 -4.40 6.44 -3.29
N GLY A 217 -5.37 6.88 -4.08
CA GLY A 217 -6.40 6.02 -4.65
C GLY A 217 -5.83 5.20 -5.81
N PHE A 218 -5.25 4.05 -5.51
CA PHE A 218 -4.67 3.16 -6.52
C PHE A 218 -5.74 2.60 -7.45
N ARG A 219 -5.38 2.51 -8.74
CA ARG A 219 -6.23 1.98 -9.79
C ARG A 219 -5.51 0.91 -10.60
N GLN A 220 -6.27 0.03 -11.21
CA GLN A 220 -5.83 -0.89 -12.25
C GLN A 220 -5.18 -0.06 -13.37
N GLY A 221 -4.03 -0.54 -13.86
CA GLY A 221 -3.17 0.20 -14.80
C GLY A 221 -2.00 0.92 -14.14
N GLN A 222 -2.14 1.36 -12.88
CA GLN A 222 -1.02 1.84 -12.08
C GLN A 222 -0.16 0.67 -11.58
N VAL A 223 1.10 0.97 -11.26
CA VAL A 223 2.02 -0.01 -10.67
C VAL A 223 2.45 0.48 -9.30
N PHE A 224 2.24 -0.33 -8.25
CA PHE A 224 2.79 -0.09 -6.93
C PHE A 224 3.91 -1.10 -6.62
N LEU A 225 5.10 -0.58 -6.30
CA LEU A 225 6.29 -1.38 -5.96
C LEU A 225 6.74 -1.11 -4.53
N ALA A 226 6.91 -2.18 -3.74
CA ALA A 226 7.44 -2.12 -2.38
C ALA A 226 8.18 -3.42 -2.06
N SER A 227 9.30 -3.32 -1.34
CA SER A 227 10.10 -4.49 -0.95
C SER A 227 9.33 -5.42 0.00
N VAL A 228 9.31 -6.72 -0.29
CA VAL A 228 8.63 -7.72 0.55
C VAL A 228 9.27 -7.88 1.92
N VAL A 229 10.60 -7.89 1.97
CA VAL A 229 11.40 -8.09 3.20
C VAL A 229 11.55 -6.83 4.05
N GLY A 230 10.90 -5.72 3.67
CA GLY A 230 11.03 -4.45 4.37
C GLY A 230 12.42 -3.80 4.25
N ALA A 231 13.16 -4.10 3.17
CA ALA A 231 14.46 -3.48 2.90
C ALA A 231 14.34 -1.97 2.68
N MET A 232 15.03 -1.22 3.54
CA MET A 232 15.22 0.21 3.40
C MET A 232 16.17 0.54 2.24
N GLY A 233 15.93 1.65 1.55
CA GLY A 233 16.67 2.08 0.37
C GLY A 233 16.13 1.51 -0.95
N SER A 234 15.08 0.68 -0.92
CA SER A 234 14.55 0.07 -2.15
C SER A 234 13.74 1.04 -3.03
N GLY A 235 13.29 2.19 -2.49
CA GLY A 235 12.40 3.12 -3.19
C GLY A 235 12.99 3.66 -4.49
N MET A 236 14.19 4.23 -4.42
CA MET A 236 14.85 4.85 -5.57
C MET A 236 15.30 3.84 -6.64
N PRO A 237 16.01 2.73 -6.32
CA PRO A 237 16.35 1.71 -7.31
C PRO A 237 15.13 1.15 -8.06
N MET A 238 14.02 0.89 -7.36
CA MET A 238 12.78 0.44 -8.00
C MET A 238 12.21 1.49 -8.96
N ALA A 239 12.31 2.78 -8.61
CA ALA A 239 11.81 3.87 -9.44
C ALA A 239 12.66 4.05 -10.70
N VAL A 240 13.99 3.96 -10.59
CA VAL A 240 14.89 3.96 -11.75
C VAL A 240 14.55 2.80 -12.69
N ALA A 241 14.43 1.59 -12.16
CA ALA A 241 14.05 0.43 -12.95
C ALA A 241 12.68 0.60 -13.62
N ALA A 242 11.68 1.14 -12.90
CA ALA A 242 10.36 1.40 -13.46
C ALA A 242 10.41 2.42 -14.60
N ALA A 243 11.11 3.54 -14.42
CA ALA A 243 11.23 4.59 -15.43
C ALA A 243 11.92 4.08 -16.70
N MET A 244 12.93 3.23 -16.56
CA MET A 244 13.61 2.59 -17.70
C MET A 244 12.73 1.54 -18.40
N ARG A 245 11.91 0.80 -17.65
CA ARG A 245 11.03 -0.27 -18.20
C ARG A 245 9.70 0.26 -18.73
N ARG A 246 9.29 1.45 -18.34
CA ARG A 246 8.03 2.11 -18.74
C ARG A 246 8.30 3.56 -19.17
N PRO A 247 9.08 3.76 -20.25
CA PRO A 247 9.39 5.10 -20.74
C PRO A 247 8.10 5.84 -21.10
N GLY A 248 8.06 7.14 -20.79
CA GLY A 248 6.90 8.00 -21.05
C GLY A 248 5.80 7.97 -19.98
N THR A 249 5.85 7.02 -19.03
CA THR A 249 4.91 6.99 -17.88
C THR A 249 5.48 7.76 -16.69
N GLN A 250 4.59 8.30 -15.84
CA GLN A 250 5.01 8.94 -14.60
C GLN A 250 5.59 7.92 -13.62
N VAL A 251 6.67 8.29 -12.92
CA VAL A 251 7.24 7.48 -11.84
C VAL A 251 7.50 8.35 -10.62
N VAL A 252 6.88 8.00 -9.49
CA VAL A 252 7.06 8.70 -8.21
C VAL A 252 7.58 7.72 -7.16
N ALA A 253 8.72 8.05 -6.54
CA ALA A 253 9.34 7.27 -5.49
C ALA A 253 9.10 7.95 -4.14
N PHE A 254 8.50 7.25 -3.18
CA PHE A 254 8.38 7.74 -1.81
C PHE A 254 9.37 7.02 -0.91
N MET A 255 10.07 7.80 -0.10
CA MET A 255 11.17 7.32 0.72
C MET A 255 11.32 8.18 1.98
N GLY A 256 11.75 7.58 3.08
CA GLY A 256 12.23 8.33 4.25
C GLY A 256 13.66 8.80 4.02
N ASP A 257 14.08 9.83 4.75
CA ASP A 257 15.47 10.27 4.87
C ASP A 257 16.47 9.14 5.12
N GLY A 258 16.17 8.21 6.04
CA GLY A 258 17.01 7.05 6.30
C GLY A 258 17.19 6.13 5.08
N GLY A 259 16.12 5.92 4.31
CA GLY A 259 16.19 5.17 3.04
C GLY A 259 16.96 5.92 1.96
N ALA A 260 16.84 7.26 1.94
CA ALA A 260 17.62 8.14 1.07
C ALA A 260 19.12 8.02 1.30
N LEU A 261 19.54 7.98 2.57
CA LEU A 261 20.95 7.83 2.93
C LEU A 261 21.52 6.44 2.61
N MET A 262 20.67 5.42 2.43
CA MET A 262 21.13 4.07 2.07
C MET A 262 21.40 3.94 0.58
N MET A 263 20.40 4.23 -0.25
CA MET A 263 20.43 3.94 -1.70
C MET A 263 19.84 5.07 -2.56
N GLY A 264 19.67 6.27 -2.00
CA GLY A 264 19.21 7.43 -2.76
C GLY A 264 20.17 7.83 -3.88
N ASN A 265 21.46 7.50 -3.77
CA ASN A 265 22.48 7.79 -4.79
C ASN A 265 22.21 7.10 -6.15
N GLU A 266 21.26 6.17 -6.23
CA GLU A 266 20.71 5.70 -7.52
C GLU A 266 20.07 6.83 -8.36
N LEU A 267 19.89 8.03 -7.79
CA LEU A 267 19.68 9.27 -8.54
C LEU A 267 20.75 9.50 -9.61
N ALA A 268 22.01 9.15 -9.35
CA ALA A 268 23.09 9.24 -10.34
C ALA A 268 22.81 8.32 -11.54
N THR A 269 22.34 7.10 -11.28
CA THR A 269 21.93 6.13 -12.31
C THR A 269 20.75 6.69 -13.11
N ALA A 270 19.75 7.29 -12.43
CA ALA A 270 18.63 7.92 -13.11
C ALA A 270 19.11 9.00 -14.11
N CYS A 271 19.99 9.90 -13.68
CA CYS A 271 20.61 10.90 -14.54
C CYS A 271 21.40 10.28 -15.69
N GLN A 272 22.24 9.28 -15.42
CA GLN A 272 23.07 8.60 -16.42
C GLN A 272 22.24 8.03 -17.57
N TYR A 273 21.07 7.45 -17.27
CA TYR A 273 20.20 6.82 -18.26
C TYR A 273 19.05 7.73 -18.75
N GLY A 274 19.01 8.99 -18.33
CA GLY A 274 17.92 9.91 -18.70
C GLY A 274 16.55 9.50 -18.14
N ALA A 275 16.51 8.65 -17.12
CA ALA A 275 15.28 8.33 -16.41
C ALA A 275 14.85 9.53 -15.57
N CYS A 276 13.56 9.86 -15.55
CA CYS A 276 13.06 11.07 -14.91
C CYS A 276 12.04 10.79 -13.78
N PRO A 277 12.37 9.99 -12.75
CA PRO A 277 11.47 9.80 -11.62
C PRO A 277 11.42 11.06 -10.73
N ILE A 278 10.30 11.24 -10.02
CA ILE A 278 10.16 12.19 -8.92
C ILE A 278 10.39 11.45 -7.60
N ALA A 279 11.48 11.72 -6.90
CA ALA A 279 11.75 11.19 -5.57
C ALA A 279 11.24 12.14 -4.48
N VAL A 280 10.40 11.64 -3.59
CA VAL A 280 9.78 12.38 -2.48
C VAL A 280 10.38 11.85 -1.19
N ILE A 281 11.18 12.68 -0.53
CA ILE A 281 11.89 12.33 0.70
C ILE A 281 11.14 12.94 1.89
N ALA A 282 10.56 12.08 2.74
CA ALA A 282 10.05 12.44 4.04
C ALA A 282 11.21 12.52 5.04
N ASP A 283 11.71 13.73 5.28
CA ASP A 283 12.81 14.01 6.21
C ASP A 283 12.26 14.48 7.55
N ASN A 284 12.24 13.58 8.52
CA ASN A 284 11.92 13.87 9.92
C ASN A 284 13.15 13.73 10.84
N GLY A 285 14.36 13.62 10.27
CA GLY A 285 15.61 13.52 11.01
C GLY A 285 15.81 12.23 11.79
N MET A 286 15.09 11.15 11.46
CA MET A 286 15.15 9.92 12.26
C MET A 286 14.68 8.64 11.55
N TYR A 287 15.09 7.50 12.09
CA TYR A 287 14.44 6.21 11.86
C TYR A 287 13.09 6.10 12.60
N GLY A 288 12.08 6.83 12.12
CA GLY A 288 10.80 7.04 12.81
C GLY A 288 10.05 5.75 13.21
N THR A 289 10.03 4.72 12.36
CA THR A 289 9.41 3.43 12.71
C THR A 289 10.11 2.77 13.90
N ILE A 290 11.45 2.80 13.94
CA ILE A 290 12.23 2.23 15.04
C ILE A 290 12.05 3.06 16.31
N GLY A 291 12.09 4.40 16.20
CA GLY A 291 11.86 5.31 17.32
C GLY A 291 10.49 5.09 17.97
N MET A 292 9.44 5.03 17.15
CA MET A 292 8.08 4.72 17.55
C MET A 292 7.99 3.41 18.34
N HIS A 293 8.52 2.32 17.78
CA HIS A 293 8.47 1.00 18.42
C HIS A 293 9.32 0.94 19.70
N SER A 294 10.45 1.65 19.74
CA SER A 294 11.29 1.76 20.93
C SER A 294 10.55 2.47 22.06
N HIS A 295 9.93 3.62 21.77
CA HIS A 295 9.16 4.41 22.74
C HIS A 295 7.99 3.62 23.35
N MET A 296 7.23 2.89 22.51
CA MET A 296 6.08 2.11 22.99
C MET A 296 6.47 0.89 23.83
N ARG A 297 7.59 0.23 23.53
CA ARG A 297 7.97 -1.04 24.18
C ARG A 297 8.96 -0.89 25.32
N TYR A 298 9.74 0.18 25.34
CA TYR A 298 10.80 0.41 26.32
C TYR A 298 10.61 1.78 26.99
N PRO A 299 9.55 1.94 27.81
CA PRO A 299 9.28 3.19 28.49
C PRO A 299 10.48 3.61 29.34
N GLY A 300 10.96 4.84 29.15
CA GLY A 300 12.12 5.40 29.86
C GLY A 300 13.40 5.50 29.04
N ARG A 301 13.47 4.91 27.85
CA ARG A 301 14.55 5.20 26.89
C ARG A 301 14.26 6.51 26.13
N PRO A 302 15.26 7.39 25.90
CA PRO A 302 15.08 8.55 25.02
C PRO A 302 14.67 8.11 23.62
N PHE A 303 13.66 8.75 23.02
CA PHE A 303 13.10 8.33 21.74
C PHE A 303 14.15 8.31 20.62
N MET A 304 15.04 9.31 20.63
CA MET A 304 16.08 9.50 19.61
C MET A 304 17.33 8.63 19.80
N ALA A 305 17.39 7.82 20.86
CA ALA A 305 18.56 6.98 21.13
C ALA A 305 18.69 5.88 20.07
N GLY A 306 19.71 5.99 19.23
CA GLY A 306 19.99 5.04 18.14
C GLY A 306 19.09 5.21 16.91
N THR A 307 18.31 6.29 16.84
CA THR A 307 17.37 6.54 15.73
C THR A 307 17.55 7.91 15.08
N ARG A 308 18.23 8.86 15.75
CA ARG A 308 18.55 10.17 15.18
C ARG A 308 19.42 10.05 13.93
N LEU A 309 19.08 10.82 12.91
CA LEU A 309 19.83 10.97 11.67
C LEU A 309 20.38 12.40 11.55
N THR A 310 21.49 12.51 10.83
CA THR A 310 22.02 13.79 10.36
C THR A 310 21.92 13.80 8.84
N ASN A 311 21.01 14.61 8.31
CA ASN A 311 20.67 14.62 6.90
C ASN A 311 21.33 15.80 6.17
N PRO A 312 21.74 15.62 4.90
CA PRO A 312 22.09 16.75 4.05
C PRO A 312 20.84 17.56 3.67
N ASP A 313 21.03 18.70 3.03
CA ASP A 313 19.98 19.30 2.19
C ASP A 313 19.78 18.39 0.97
N PHE A 314 18.69 17.60 0.95
CA PHE A 314 18.43 16.65 -0.12
C PHE A 314 18.07 17.36 -1.44
N ALA A 315 17.55 18.58 -1.41
CA ALA A 315 17.34 19.37 -2.62
C ALA A 315 18.68 19.85 -3.21
N ALA A 316 19.64 20.27 -2.39
CA ALA A 316 21.00 20.57 -2.84
C ALA A 316 21.76 19.33 -3.33
N TRP A 317 21.63 18.22 -2.60
CA TRP A 317 22.17 16.92 -2.99
C TRP A 317 21.65 16.50 -4.37
N ALA A 318 20.36 16.67 -4.67
CA ALA A 318 19.82 16.39 -5.99
C ALA A 318 20.48 17.23 -7.09
N ARG A 319 20.62 18.54 -6.86
CA ARG A 319 21.28 19.46 -7.80
C ARG A 319 22.73 19.08 -8.09
N SER A 320 23.43 18.49 -7.13
CA SER A 320 24.81 17.99 -7.32
C SER A 320 24.94 16.87 -8.37
N PHE A 321 23.86 16.12 -8.63
CA PHE A 321 23.80 15.11 -9.70
C PHE A 321 23.27 15.66 -11.02
N GLY A 322 22.89 16.94 -11.08
CA GLY A 322 22.20 17.54 -12.22
C GLY A 322 20.68 17.30 -12.26
N ALA A 323 20.10 16.75 -11.18
CA ALA A 323 18.66 16.64 -11.00
C ALA A 323 18.03 17.96 -10.52
N GLU A 324 16.71 18.06 -10.62
CA GLU A 324 15.96 19.15 -10.01
C GLU A 324 15.80 18.90 -8.51
N GLY A 325 15.96 19.93 -7.68
CA GLY A 325 15.82 19.81 -6.22
C GLY A 325 14.92 20.90 -5.66
N ILE A 326 13.80 20.50 -5.06
CA ILE A 326 12.75 21.37 -4.53
C ILE A 326 12.56 21.05 -3.04
N ALA A 327 12.63 22.07 -2.18
CA ALA A 327 12.38 21.93 -0.74
C ALA A 327 10.94 22.32 -0.39
N ILE A 328 10.35 21.62 0.58
CA ILE A 328 9.05 21.90 1.19
C ILE A 328 9.26 21.92 2.71
N GLU A 329 9.06 23.09 3.31
CA GLU A 329 9.23 23.35 4.74
C GLU A 329 7.91 23.69 5.45
N ALA A 330 6.85 24.03 4.69
CA ALA A 330 5.52 24.31 5.23
C ALA A 330 4.41 23.79 4.28
N GLU A 331 3.26 23.44 4.84
CA GLU A 331 2.10 22.93 4.09
C GLU A 331 1.63 23.89 2.99
N SER A 332 1.76 25.19 3.21
CA SER A 332 1.39 26.23 2.22
C SER A 332 2.20 26.16 0.92
N GLN A 333 3.37 25.51 0.94
CA GLN A 333 4.25 25.37 -0.23
C GLN A 333 3.92 24.12 -1.07
N VAL A 334 3.11 23.19 -0.53
CA VAL A 334 2.93 21.84 -1.09
C VAL A 334 2.36 21.88 -2.50
N ALA A 335 1.27 22.62 -2.72
CA ALA A 335 0.60 22.67 -4.02
C ALA A 335 1.55 23.16 -5.13
N ASP A 336 2.22 24.29 -4.89
CA ASP A 336 3.15 24.87 -5.86
C ASP A 336 4.38 23.98 -6.09
N ALA A 337 4.94 23.38 -5.04
CA ALA A 337 6.11 22.52 -5.14
C ALA A 337 5.81 21.22 -5.90
N VAL A 338 4.66 20.59 -5.65
CA VAL A 338 4.23 19.39 -6.37
C VAL A 338 3.95 19.74 -7.84
N ALA A 339 3.24 20.82 -8.13
CA ALA A 339 3.00 21.25 -9.51
C ALA A 339 4.31 21.50 -10.28
N LYS A 340 5.29 22.16 -9.64
CA LYS A 340 6.64 22.36 -10.22
C LYS A 340 7.35 21.03 -10.48
N ALA A 341 7.29 20.09 -9.55
CA ALA A 341 7.91 18.77 -9.72
C ALA A 341 7.32 18.03 -10.94
N PHE A 342 6.00 18.00 -11.08
CA PHE A 342 5.32 17.33 -12.18
C PHE A 342 5.46 18.04 -13.54
N ALA A 343 5.84 19.33 -13.55
CA ALA A 343 6.15 20.07 -14.77
C ALA A 343 7.53 19.71 -15.35
N VAL A 344 8.46 19.21 -14.52
CA VAL A 344 9.79 18.79 -14.97
C VAL A 344 9.71 17.39 -15.60
N ARG A 345 10.02 17.31 -16.90
CA ARG A 345 9.94 16.05 -17.68
C ARG A 345 11.27 15.58 -18.26
N SER A 346 12.33 16.36 -18.11
CA SER A 346 13.61 16.16 -18.80
C SER A 346 14.76 15.70 -17.90
N ARG A 347 14.53 15.61 -16.59
CA ARG A 347 15.51 15.13 -15.59
C ARG A 347 14.80 14.61 -14.34
N PRO A 348 15.47 13.83 -13.48
CA PRO A 348 14.94 13.46 -12.18
C PRO A 348 14.61 14.70 -11.33
N VAL A 349 13.67 14.53 -10.40
CA VAL A 349 13.31 15.55 -9.42
C VAL A 349 13.42 14.96 -8.01
N VAL A 350 13.93 15.73 -7.07
CA VAL A 350 13.85 15.44 -5.63
C VAL A 350 12.98 16.50 -4.95
N LEU A 351 11.90 16.05 -4.33
CA LEU A 351 11.12 16.82 -3.36
C LEU A 351 11.61 16.48 -1.97
N HIS A 352 12.36 17.40 -1.36
CA HIS A 352 12.84 17.30 0.02
C HIS A 352 11.78 17.90 0.95
N VAL A 353 11.07 17.04 1.68
CA VAL A 353 10.01 17.46 2.61
C VAL A 353 10.54 17.42 4.03
N ARG A 354 10.56 18.55 4.72
CA ARG A 354 10.76 18.61 6.18
C ARG A 354 9.49 18.12 6.86
N ALA A 355 9.37 16.80 7.04
CA ALA A 355 8.18 16.16 7.57
C ALA A 355 8.12 16.29 9.08
N SER A 356 6.91 16.48 9.61
CA SER A 356 6.66 16.51 11.06
C SER A 356 7.19 15.21 11.72
N PRO A 357 8.08 15.30 12.71
CA PRO A 357 8.56 14.14 13.44
C PRO A 357 7.50 13.56 14.38
N LEU A 358 6.45 14.29 14.72
CA LEU A 358 5.36 13.82 15.57
C LEU A 358 4.23 13.15 14.78
N GLN A 359 4.01 13.54 13.53
CA GLN A 359 3.08 12.87 12.62
C GLN A 359 3.77 11.73 11.86
N ILE A 360 4.11 10.65 12.58
CA ILE A 360 4.91 9.54 12.03
C ILE A 360 4.10 8.63 11.09
N SER A 361 2.78 8.58 11.24
CA SER A 361 1.89 7.74 10.41
C SER A 361 0.65 8.50 9.97
N ALA A 362 -0.05 7.98 8.98
CA ALA A 362 -1.28 8.59 8.49
C ALA A 362 -2.44 8.56 9.48
N TRP A 363 -2.41 7.69 10.49
CA TRP A 363 -3.56 7.44 11.37
C TRP A 363 -3.32 7.86 12.82
N GLN A 364 -2.06 7.96 13.22
CA GLN A 364 -1.65 8.28 14.59
C GLN A 364 -0.55 9.32 14.54
N GLY A 365 -0.82 10.46 15.20
CA GLY A 365 0.19 11.42 15.62
C GLY A 365 0.56 11.20 17.09
N TYR A 366 1.75 11.65 17.46
CA TYR A 366 2.19 11.70 18.85
C TYR A 366 1.93 13.11 19.41
N GLU A 367 1.41 13.20 20.62
CA GLU A 367 1.23 14.47 21.32
C GLU A 367 2.53 14.86 22.01
N ASP A 368 2.94 16.13 21.89
CA ASP A 368 4.18 16.66 22.45
C ASP A 368 4.44 16.24 23.91
N GLY A 369 5.68 15.83 24.19
CA GLY A 369 6.14 15.54 25.54
C GLY A 369 7.66 15.42 25.59
N ASP A 370 8.26 15.59 26.77
CA ASP A 370 9.71 15.69 27.00
C ASP A 370 10.57 14.54 26.44
N ARG A 371 9.93 13.44 26.02
CA ARG A 371 10.58 12.25 25.48
C ARG A 371 10.42 12.08 23.98
N LEU A 372 9.54 12.83 23.34
CA LEU A 372 9.28 12.77 21.90
C LEU A 372 10.32 13.61 21.12
N PRO A 373 10.47 13.37 19.81
CA PRO A 373 11.49 13.95 18.95
C PRO A 373 11.80 15.44 19.10
#